data_AF-A0AA39IX64-F1
#
_entry.id   AF-A0AA39IX64-F1
#
_cell.length_a   1.000
_cell.length_b   1.000
_cell.length_c   1.000
_cell.angle_alpha   90.00
_cell.angle_beta   90.00
_cell.angle_gamma   90.00
#
_symmetry.space_group_name_H-M   'P 1'
#
loop_
_entity.id
_entity.type
_entity.pdbx_description
1 polymer ?
#
loop_
_entity_poly.entity_id
_entity_poly.type
_entity_poly.pdbx_seq_one_letter_code
_entity_poly.pdbx_strand_id
1 'polypeptide(L)'
;MPRSFSVDGWIQIAKFTATAGEIAPFPYIKGAAGCVAMVLEAIEKAGKNDEDLQGLAEDIGTTMAIIKETVEVHGITSATHFHDICADFQTYLENLLSELHKTQRNLERKRFHRFLKTRKVADSINGYKQRMNDIKANYVVGLMTDARLEMPEMRDILSTRITDAAEASRLSLTSTVNAQSYRIIDEIHSLREIQREVREHTSRIFANLQNRKGYFKGEVRDLAPGDIYLIETGPHDHRHGYCTVESSNTVKIIRTYQPHIGNEEDVMKQLDHDIDLFVRPRHPNIAQVFGVCRSPNLPAIIFHGSMRVPVGKYLDNIPVQDLIPFYIKFVQYSLFLF
;
A
#
# COMPACT_ATOMS: atom_id res chain seq x y z
N MET A 1 -23.13 -10.45 50.73
CA MET A 1 -23.85 -10.33 52.01
C MET A 1 -25.33 -10.52 51.73
N PRO A 2 -26.07 -11.37 52.46
CA PRO A 2 -27.51 -11.43 52.31
C PRO A 2 -28.09 -10.08 52.76
N ARG A 3 -28.91 -9.46 51.92
CA ARG A 3 -29.69 -8.29 52.34
C ARG A 3 -30.75 -8.80 53.31
N SER A 4 -30.65 -8.45 54.59
CA SER A 4 -31.74 -8.70 55.54
C SER A 4 -32.91 -7.82 55.14
N PHE A 5 -33.94 -8.41 54.52
CA PHE A 5 -35.15 -7.67 54.17
C PHE A 5 -36.10 -7.63 55.37
N SER A 6 -36.81 -6.51 55.54
CA SER A 6 -37.98 -6.46 56.41
C SER A 6 -39.06 -7.41 55.88
N VAL A 7 -40.01 -7.81 56.74
CA VAL A 7 -41.16 -8.64 56.34
C VAL A 7 -41.92 -8.00 55.16
N ASP A 8 -42.09 -6.67 55.17
CA ASP A 8 -42.70 -5.92 54.05
C ASP A 8 -41.87 -6.04 52.76
N GLY A 9 -40.54 -5.93 52.84
CA GLY A 9 -39.65 -6.15 51.70
C GLY A 9 -39.83 -7.54 51.09
N TRP A 10 -39.96 -8.58 51.92
CA TRP A 10 -40.25 -9.94 51.46
C TRP A 10 -41.63 -10.08 50.81
N ILE A 11 -42.65 -9.42 51.35
CA ILE A 11 -44.00 -9.39 50.75
C ILE A 11 -43.95 -8.77 49.35
N GLN A 12 -43.24 -7.65 49.17
CA GLN A 12 -43.12 -7.00 47.86
C GLN A 12 -42.39 -7.88 46.84
N ILE A 13 -41.29 -8.53 47.24
CA ILE A 13 -40.57 -9.48 46.39
C ILE A 13 -41.49 -10.62 45.97
N ALA A 14 -42.25 -11.20 46.90
CA ALA A 14 -43.16 -12.31 46.63
C ALA A 14 -44.28 -11.89 45.66
N LYS A 15 -44.92 -10.74 45.89
CA LYS A 15 -45.96 -10.21 44.99
C LYS A 15 -45.43 -9.94 43.59
N PHE A 16 -44.28 -9.26 43.49
CA PHE A 16 -43.64 -9.00 42.20
C PHE A 16 -43.33 -10.31 41.48
N THR A 17 -42.80 -11.31 42.20
CA THR A 17 -42.46 -12.61 41.62
C THR A 17 -43.70 -13.38 41.19
N ALA A 18 -44.81 -13.26 41.91
CA ALA A 18 -46.08 -13.85 41.51
C ALA A 18 -46.63 -13.22 40.21
N THR A 19 -46.58 -11.89 40.11
CA THR A 19 -46.97 -11.15 38.89
C THR A 19 -46.04 -11.47 37.72
N ALA A 20 -44.72 -11.53 37.95
CA ALA A 20 -43.76 -11.92 36.93
C ALA A 20 -43.99 -13.37 36.47
N GLY A 21 -44.31 -14.28 37.39
CA GLY A 21 -44.65 -15.67 37.09
C GLY A 21 -45.95 -15.87 36.31
N GLU A 22 -46.84 -14.86 36.27
CA GLU A 22 -48.02 -14.85 35.41
C GLU A 22 -47.69 -14.54 33.94
N ILE A 23 -46.64 -13.75 33.72
CA ILE A 23 -46.18 -13.33 32.40
C ILE A 23 -45.13 -14.32 31.85
N ALA A 24 -44.42 -15.00 32.75
CA ALA A 24 -43.38 -15.97 32.42
C ALA A 24 -43.96 -17.40 32.24
N PRO A 25 -43.29 -18.30 31.48
CA PRO A 25 -43.74 -19.68 31.25
C PRO A 25 -43.54 -20.61 32.46
N PHE A 26 -43.72 -20.11 33.70
CA PHE A 26 -43.46 -20.84 34.94
C PHE A 26 -44.63 -20.72 35.94
N PRO A 27 -45.79 -21.34 35.65
CA PRO A 27 -47.00 -21.17 36.45
C PRO A 27 -46.87 -21.63 37.91
N TYR A 28 -45.97 -22.55 38.21
CA TYR A 28 -45.66 -23.01 39.58
C TYR A 28 -44.94 -21.95 40.42
N ILE A 29 -44.16 -21.05 39.80
CA ILE A 29 -43.51 -19.93 40.50
C ILE A 29 -44.59 -18.92 40.94
N LYS A 30 -45.59 -18.66 40.08
CA LYS A 30 -46.74 -17.82 40.43
C LYS A 30 -47.47 -18.34 41.67
N GLY A 31 -47.80 -19.64 41.66
CA GLY A 31 -48.54 -20.27 42.77
C GLY A 31 -47.76 -20.23 44.09
N ALA A 32 -46.49 -20.66 44.07
CA ALA A 32 -45.63 -20.63 45.25
C ALA A 32 -45.42 -19.18 45.77
N ALA A 33 -45.08 -18.24 44.90
CA ALA A 33 -44.86 -16.85 45.27
C ALA A 33 -46.12 -16.16 45.82
N GLY A 34 -47.29 -16.47 45.26
CA GLY A 34 -48.57 -16.00 45.76
C GLY A 34 -48.86 -16.49 47.18
N CYS A 35 -48.61 -17.78 47.45
CA CYS A 35 -48.77 -18.35 48.79
C CYS A 35 -47.78 -17.75 49.79
N VAL A 36 -46.53 -17.55 49.39
CA VAL A 36 -45.50 -16.86 50.19
C VAL A 36 -45.98 -15.46 50.58
N ALA A 37 -46.49 -14.67 49.63
CA ALA A 37 -46.99 -13.32 49.91
C ALA A 37 -48.10 -13.34 50.97
N MET A 38 -49.08 -14.25 50.83
CA MET A 38 -50.19 -14.38 51.79
C MET A 38 -49.72 -14.80 53.19
N VAL A 39 -48.78 -15.74 53.29
CA VAL A 39 -48.24 -16.17 54.59
C VAL A 39 -47.44 -15.06 55.26
N LEU A 40 -46.61 -14.34 54.49
CA LEU A 40 -45.83 -13.21 55.02
C LEU A 40 -46.73 -12.06 55.48
N GLU A 41 -47.82 -11.75 54.77
CA GLU A 41 -48.83 -10.78 55.23
C GLU A 41 -49.51 -11.24 56.52
N ALA A 42 -49.77 -12.55 56.66
CA ALA A 42 -50.35 -13.11 57.88
C ALA A 42 -49.38 -12.99 59.07
N ILE A 43 -48.07 -13.23 58.84
CA ILE A 43 -47.00 -13.01 59.82
C ILE A 43 -46.91 -11.53 60.20
N GLU A 44 -46.92 -10.62 59.22
CA GLU A 44 -46.85 -9.17 59.45
C GLU A 44 -48.00 -8.69 60.35
N LYS A 45 -49.21 -9.21 60.12
CA LYS A 45 -50.40 -8.92 60.95
C LYS A 45 -50.34 -9.56 62.34
N ALA A 46 -49.58 -10.64 62.51
CA ALA A 46 -49.47 -11.38 63.77
C ALA A 46 -48.66 -10.62 64.83
N GLY A 47 -47.54 -10.02 64.41
CA GLY A 47 -46.66 -9.29 65.31
C GLY A 47 -45.40 -8.78 64.61
N LYS A 48 -45.38 -7.48 64.29
CA LYS A 48 -44.25 -6.81 63.62
C LYS A 48 -42.93 -6.86 64.41
N ASN A 49 -42.98 -7.09 65.72
CA ASN A 49 -41.84 -7.01 66.64
C ASN A 49 -41.44 -8.36 67.26
N ASP A 50 -41.88 -9.47 66.67
CA ASP A 50 -41.55 -10.79 67.19
C ASP A 50 -40.39 -11.42 66.42
N GLU A 51 -39.26 -11.63 67.09
CA GLU A 51 -38.02 -12.13 66.47
C GLU A 51 -38.17 -13.52 65.85
N ASP A 52 -38.91 -14.44 66.50
CA ASP A 52 -39.11 -15.79 65.95
C ASP A 52 -39.92 -15.73 64.65
N LEU A 53 -40.93 -14.85 64.60
CA LEU A 53 -41.74 -14.65 63.40
C LEU A 53 -40.97 -13.90 62.31
N GLN A 54 -40.08 -12.98 62.67
CA GLN A 54 -39.17 -12.33 61.72
C GLN A 54 -38.19 -13.34 61.11
N GLY A 55 -37.60 -14.23 61.93
CA GLY A 55 -36.75 -15.31 61.45
C GLY A 55 -37.50 -16.26 60.51
N LEU A 56 -38.74 -16.62 60.85
CA LEU A 56 -39.59 -17.42 59.97
C LEU A 56 -39.89 -16.71 58.64
N ALA A 57 -40.21 -15.41 58.68
CA ALA A 57 -40.44 -14.62 57.48
C ALA A 57 -39.18 -14.50 56.60
N GLU A 58 -38.01 -14.38 57.22
CA GLU A 58 -36.73 -14.36 56.52
C GLU A 58 -36.43 -15.71 55.85
N ASP A 59 -36.69 -16.83 56.52
CA ASP A 59 -36.51 -18.16 55.93
C ASP A 59 -37.45 -18.41 54.75
N ILE A 60 -38.72 -18.02 54.86
CA ILE A 60 -39.70 -18.09 53.76
C ILE A 60 -39.25 -17.19 52.59
N GLY A 61 -38.90 -15.94 52.88
CA GLY A 61 -38.47 -14.98 51.86
C GLY A 61 -37.21 -15.41 51.13
N THR A 62 -36.21 -15.90 51.87
CA THR A 62 -34.95 -16.39 51.31
C THR A 62 -35.17 -17.61 50.41
N THR A 63 -36.07 -18.51 50.79
CA THR A 63 -36.46 -19.67 49.97
C THR A 63 -36.95 -19.21 48.58
N MET A 64 -37.80 -18.19 48.53
CA MET A 64 -38.28 -17.61 47.27
C MET A 64 -37.18 -16.86 46.49
N ALA A 65 -36.28 -16.17 47.20
CA ALA A 65 -35.19 -15.43 46.59
C ALA A 65 -34.21 -16.31 45.82
N ILE A 66 -33.92 -17.51 46.32
CA ILE A 66 -33.04 -18.49 45.67
C ILE A 66 -33.56 -18.84 44.27
N ILE A 67 -34.87 -19.10 44.17
CA ILE A 67 -35.52 -19.41 42.88
C ILE A 67 -35.43 -18.19 41.96
N LYS A 68 -35.86 -17.03 42.45
CA LYS A 68 -35.88 -15.80 41.65
C LYS A 68 -34.50 -15.49 41.08
N GLU A 69 -33.47 -15.46 41.93
CA GLU A 69 -32.08 -15.18 41.54
C GLU A 69 -31.59 -16.19 40.51
N THR A 70 -31.83 -17.49 40.74
CA THR A 70 -31.33 -18.53 39.84
C THR A 70 -31.98 -18.44 38.47
N VAL A 71 -33.29 -18.17 38.43
CA VAL A 71 -34.06 -18.00 37.18
C VAL A 71 -33.67 -16.72 36.45
N GLU A 72 -33.44 -15.61 37.16
CA GLU A 72 -32.96 -14.36 36.55
C GLU A 72 -31.58 -14.52 35.90
N VAL A 73 -30.68 -15.27 36.53
CA VAL A 73 -29.31 -15.47 36.04
C VAL A 73 -29.24 -16.49 34.89
N HIS A 74 -30.01 -17.58 34.96
CA HIS A 74 -29.83 -18.74 34.08
C HIS A 74 -31.05 -19.07 33.20
N GLY A 75 -32.12 -18.28 33.30
CA GLY A 75 -33.28 -18.37 32.41
C GLY A 75 -34.11 -19.65 32.56
N ILE A 76 -34.82 -20.00 31.48
CA ILE A 76 -35.86 -21.04 31.43
C ILE A 76 -35.36 -22.41 31.87
N THR A 77 -34.14 -22.78 31.46
CA THR A 77 -33.56 -24.08 31.78
C THR A 77 -33.39 -24.27 33.28
N SER A 78 -33.01 -23.22 34.02
CA SER A 78 -32.87 -23.31 35.46
C SER A 78 -34.21 -23.43 36.20
N ALA A 79 -35.26 -22.78 35.67
CA ALA A 79 -36.57 -22.76 36.30
C ALA A 79 -37.18 -24.15 36.39
N THR A 80 -37.07 -24.96 35.33
CA THR A 80 -37.65 -26.31 35.28
C THR A 80 -37.12 -27.23 36.38
N HIS A 81 -35.87 -27.06 36.82
CA HIS A 81 -35.29 -27.83 37.93
C HIS A 81 -35.94 -27.54 39.28
N PHE A 82 -36.64 -26.41 39.43
CA PHE A 82 -37.36 -26.07 40.66
C PHE A 82 -38.83 -26.48 40.64
N HIS A 83 -39.33 -27.11 39.57
CA HIS A 83 -40.76 -27.39 39.40
C HIS A 83 -41.36 -28.16 40.58
N ASP A 84 -40.83 -29.35 40.86
CA ASP A 84 -41.38 -30.24 41.90
C ASP A 84 -41.30 -29.60 43.29
N ILE A 85 -40.16 -28.98 43.61
CA ILE A 85 -39.98 -28.36 44.92
C ILE A 85 -40.85 -27.11 45.12
N CYS A 86 -41.13 -26.34 44.05
CA CYS A 86 -42.06 -25.23 44.11
C CYS A 86 -43.50 -25.71 44.30
N ALA A 87 -43.90 -26.78 43.61
CA ALA A 87 -45.24 -27.36 43.75
C ALA A 87 -45.47 -27.93 45.17
N ASP A 88 -44.49 -28.66 45.70
CA ASP A 88 -44.51 -29.16 47.08
C ASP A 88 -44.56 -28.01 48.09
N PHE A 89 -43.75 -26.97 47.87
CA PHE A 89 -43.69 -25.82 48.77
C PHE A 89 -44.99 -25.03 48.75
N GLN A 90 -45.57 -24.80 47.57
CA GLN A 90 -46.88 -24.20 47.42
C GLN A 90 -47.93 -24.99 48.20
N THR A 91 -48.01 -26.30 47.98
CA THR A 91 -48.98 -27.19 48.67
C THR A 91 -48.82 -27.11 50.19
N TYR A 92 -47.58 -27.07 50.68
CA TYR A 92 -47.30 -26.89 52.11
C TYR A 92 -47.81 -25.54 52.63
N LEU A 93 -47.54 -24.45 51.90
CA LEU A 93 -47.97 -23.10 52.29
C LEU A 93 -49.49 -22.91 52.21
N GLU A 94 -50.17 -23.53 51.24
CA GLU A 94 -51.64 -23.53 51.15
C GLU A 94 -52.28 -24.24 52.35
N ASN A 95 -51.74 -25.41 52.72
CA ASN A 95 -52.17 -26.13 53.91
C ASN A 95 -51.91 -25.32 55.18
N LEU A 96 -50.75 -24.66 55.27
CA LEU A 96 -50.42 -23.76 56.36
C LEU A 96 -51.44 -22.61 56.44
N LEU A 97 -51.74 -21.94 55.32
CA LEU A 97 -52.74 -20.87 55.23
C LEU A 97 -54.14 -21.35 55.66
N SER A 98 -54.54 -22.55 55.26
CA SER A 98 -55.82 -23.14 55.67
C SER A 98 -55.89 -23.35 57.19
N GLU A 99 -54.84 -23.90 57.80
CA GLU A 99 -54.75 -24.04 59.26
C GLU A 99 -54.71 -22.68 59.98
N LEU A 100 -54.03 -21.68 59.39
CA LEU A 100 -54.02 -20.30 59.88
C LEU A 100 -55.43 -19.67 59.84
N HIS A 101 -56.20 -19.87 58.78
CA HIS A 101 -57.56 -19.34 58.69
C HIS A 101 -58.55 -20.04 59.63
N LYS A 102 -58.42 -21.36 59.85
CA LYS A 102 -59.22 -22.11 60.84
C LYS A 102 -58.95 -21.62 62.27
N THR A 103 -57.69 -21.33 62.60
CA THR A 103 -57.30 -20.82 63.91
C THR A 103 -57.72 -19.36 64.11
N GLN A 104 -57.72 -18.54 63.05
CA GLN A 104 -58.17 -17.15 63.08
C GLN A 104 -59.68 -16.99 63.35
N ARG A 105 -60.53 -17.89 62.84
CA ARG A 105 -61.99 -17.83 63.03
C ARG A 105 -62.46 -18.25 64.43
N ASN A 106 -61.62 -18.91 65.24
CA ASN A 106 -62.08 -19.65 66.41
C ASN A 106 -61.60 -19.16 67.80
N LEU A 107 -60.64 -18.23 67.94
CA LEU A 107 -60.31 -17.41 69.15
C LEU A 107 -58.89 -16.81 69.09
N GLU A 108 -58.74 -15.61 69.64
CA GLU A 108 -57.55 -14.79 69.99
C GLU A 108 -56.23 -14.94 69.20
N ARG A 109 -55.73 -13.79 68.70
CA ARG A 109 -54.41 -13.54 68.07
C ARG A 109 -53.22 -14.30 68.71
N LYS A 110 -53.30 -14.61 70.01
CA LYS A 110 -52.29 -15.38 70.77
C LYS A 110 -52.16 -16.85 70.33
N ARG A 111 -53.25 -17.53 69.92
CA ARG A 111 -53.19 -18.93 69.48
C ARG A 111 -52.59 -19.05 68.08
N PHE A 112 -52.92 -18.11 67.21
CA PHE A 112 -52.31 -17.91 65.89
C PHE A 112 -50.79 -17.72 66.00
N HIS A 113 -50.38 -16.82 66.90
CA HIS A 113 -48.97 -16.56 67.21
C HIS A 113 -48.20 -17.82 67.63
N ARG A 114 -48.80 -18.62 68.53
CA ARG A 114 -48.19 -19.84 69.05
C ARG A 114 -48.04 -20.93 67.98
N PHE A 115 -48.97 -21.00 67.02
CA PHE A 115 -48.94 -22.00 65.95
C PHE A 115 -47.80 -21.76 64.95
N LEU A 116 -47.60 -20.51 64.50
CA LEU A 116 -46.49 -20.16 63.61
C LEU A 116 -45.11 -20.40 64.24
N LYS A 117 -45.01 -20.20 65.55
CA LYS A 117 -43.78 -20.49 66.33
C LYS A 117 -43.53 -21.97 66.58
N THR A 118 -44.39 -22.87 66.11
CA THR A 118 -44.13 -24.29 66.30
C THR A 118 -42.87 -24.68 65.53
N ARG A 119 -41.97 -25.38 66.21
CA ARG A 119 -40.72 -25.87 65.62
C ARG A 119 -40.95 -26.64 64.31
N LYS A 120 -42.06 -27.37 64.21
CA LYS A 120 -42.47 -28.08 62.99
C LYS A 120 -42.56 -27.16 61.76
N VAL A 121 -43.10 -25.94 61.91
CA VAL A 121 -43.25 -24.99 60.79
C VAL A 121 -41.88 -24.46 60.35
N ALA A 122 -41.05 -24.03 61.31
CA ALA A 122 -39.70 -23.56 61.05
C ALA A 122 -38.80 -24.66 60.43
N ASP A 123 -38.82 -25.88 60.98
CA ASP A 123 -38.03 -27.01 60.48
C ASP A 123 -38.44 -27.40 59.05
N SER A 124 -39.75 -27.40 58.74
CA SER A 124 -40.23 -27.67 57.38
C SER A 124 -39.76 -26.61 56.38
N ILE A 125 -39.90 -25.32 56.70
CA ILE A 125 -39.47 -24.22 55.82
C ILE A 125 -37.96 -24.27 55.60
N ASN A 126 -37.18 -24.50 56.67
CA ASN A 126 -35.73 -24.66 56.53
C ASN A 126 -35.35 -25.88 55.68
N GLY A 127 -36.13 -26.97 55.73
CA GLY A 127 -35.96 -28.10 54.83
C GLY A 127 -36.18 -27.74 53.35
N TYR A 128 -37.17 -26.90 53.03
CA TYR A 128 -37.37 -26.39 51.66
C TYR A 128 -36.23 -25.46 51.22
N LYS A 129 -35.79 -24.55 52.09
CA LYS A 129 -34.64 -23.66 51.86
C LYS A 129 -33.38 -24.45 51.53
N GLN A 130 -33.09 -25.51 52.28
CA GLN A 130 -31.93 -26.36 52.04
C GLN A 130 -32.03 -27.07 50.69
N ARG A 131 -33.14 -27.76 50.42
CA ARG A 131 -33.33 -28.49 49.15
C ARG A 131 -33.27 -27.57 47.93
N MET A 132 -33.79 -26.34 48.02
CA MET A 132 -33.66 -25.36 46.93
C MET A 132 -32.21 -24.90 46.70
N ASN A 133 -31.43 -24.72 47.77
CA ASN A 133 -30.01 -24.44 47.63
C ASN A 133 -29.25 -25.62 47.01
N ASP A 134 -29.59 -26.86 47.38
CA ASP A 134 -28.97 -28.05 46.81
C ASP A 134 -29.27 -28.16 45.29
N ILE A 135 -30.50 -27.86 44.87
CA ILE A 135 -30.87 -27.78 43.44
C ILE A 135 -30.05 -26.70 42.73
N LYS A 136 -29.94 -25.49 43.31
CA LYS A 136 -29.11 -24.41 42.74
C LYS A 136 -27.66 -24.85 42.58
N ALA A 137 -27.07 -25.45 43.62
CA ALA A 137 -25.68 -25.89 43.60
C ALA A 137 -25.45 -26.97 42.52
N ASN A 138 -26.33 -27.97 42.44
CA ASN A 138 -26.24 -29.03 41.44
C ASN A 138 -26.36 -28.49 40.01
N TYR A 139 -27.30 -27.55 39.79
CA TYR A 139 -27.47 -26.91 38.48
C TYR A 139 -26.22 -26.13 38.07
N VAL A 140 -25.68 -25.31 38.96
CA VAL A 140 -24.45 -24.52 38.70
C VAL A 140 -23.26 -25.43 38.41
N VAL A 141 -23.11 -26.54 39.13
CA VAL A 141 -22.05 -27.53 38.87
C VAL A 141 -22.24 -28.19 37.49
N GLY A 142 -23.47 -28.55 37.12
CA GLY A 142 -23.78 -29.08 35.78
C GLY A 142 -23.40 -28.10 34.68
N LEU A 143 -23.87 -26.86 34.78
CA LEU A 143 -23.56 -25.80 33.81
C LEU A 143 -22.04 -25.56 33.66
N MET A 144 -21.30 -25.52 34.76
CA MET A 144 -19.84 -25.37 34.71
C MET A 144 -19.16 -26.59 34.09
N THR A 145 -19.70 -27.79 34.29
CA THR A 145 -19.14 -29.03 33.74
C THR A 145 -19.37 -29.08 32.23
N ASP A 146 -20.58 -28.78 31.77
CA ASP A 146 -20.92 -28.75 30.33
C ASP A 146 -20.05 -27.73 29.60
N ALA A 147 -19.95 -26.50 30.14
CA ALA A 147 -19.08 -25.47 29.58
C ALA A 147 -17.62 -25.94 29.49
N ARG A 148 -17.11 -26.65 30.52
CA ARG A 148 -15.75 -27.19 30.51
C ARG A 148 -15.55 -28.31 29.49
N LEU A 149 -16.58 -29.10 29.20
CA LEU A 149 -16.51 -30.18 28.22
C LEU A 149 -16.58 -29.69 26.77
N GLU A 150 -17.26 -28.56 26.51
CA GLU A 150 -17.33 -27.95 25.18
C GLU A 150 -16.10 -27.09 24.82
N MET A 151 -15.42 -26.52 25.82
CA MET A 151 -14.24 -25.66 25.59
C MET A 151 -13.09 -26.31 24.77
N PRO A 152 -12.72 -27.58 24.97
CA PRO A 152 -11.68 -28.24 24.18
C PRO A 152 -11.98 -28.25 22.68
N GLU A 153 -13.23 -28.51 22.29
CA GLU A 153 -13.64 -28.54 20.89
C GLU A 153 -13.56 -27.14 20.27
N MET A 154 -14.06 -26.12 20.98
CA MET A 154 -13.92 -24.73 20.54
C MET A 154 -12.46 -24.30 20.40
N ARG A 155 -11.59 -24.72 21.34
CA ARG A 155 -10.16 -24.44 21.28
C ARG A 155 -9.50 -25.07 20.05
N ASP A 156 -9.87 -26.31 19.73
CA ASP A 156 -9.32 -27.04 18.58
C ASP A 156 -9.76 -26.41 17.24
N ILE A 157 -11.05 -26.07 17.12
CA ILE A 157 -11.60 -25.34 15.97
C ILE A 157 -10.88 -24.00 15.79
N LEU A 158 -10.71 -23.24 16.87
CA LEU A 158 -10.02 -21.95 16.82
C LEU A 158 -8.55 -22.11 16.43
N SER A 159 -7.85 -23.09 17.00
CA SER A 159 -6.45 -23.39 16.68
C SER A 159 -6.28 -23.75 15.21
N THR A 160 -7.18 -24.57 14.66
CA THR A 160 -7.19 -24.97 13.25
C THR A 160 -7.39 -23.75 12.34
N ARG A 161 -8.40 -22.92 12.62
CA ARG A 161 -8.67 -21.70 11.84
C ARG A 161 -7.51 -20.71 11.86
N ILE A 162 -6.86 -20.52 13.01
CA ILE A 162 -5.68 -19.65 13.13
C ILE A 162 -4.54 -20.19 12.26
N THR A 163 -4.32 -21.51 12.29
CA THR A 163 -3.27 -22.16 11.49
C THR A 163 -3.54 -22.01 10.00
N ASP A 164 -4.76 -22.27 9.55
CA ASP A 164 -5.16 -22.12 8.14
C ASP A 164 -5.03 -20.68 7.65
N ALA A 165 -5.45 -19.71 8.45
CA ALA A 165 -5.33 -18.30 8.12
C ALA A 165 -3.86 -17.84 8.04
N ALA A 166 -3.02 -18.31 8.96
CA ALA A 166 -1.59 -18.03 8.94
C ALA A 166 -0.92 -18.61 7.68
N GLU A 167 -1.26 -19.83 7.31
CA GLU A 167 -0.72 -20.49 6.11
C GLU A 167 -1.18 -19.79 4.82
N ALA A 168 -2.47 -19.45 4.72
CA ALA A 168 -2.99 -18.70 3.58
C ALA A 168 -2.31 -17.32 3.43
N SER A 169 -2.09 -16.62 4.54
CA SER A 169 -1.36 -15.35 4.56
C SER A 169 0.09 -15.53 4.10
N ARG A 170 0.78 -16.57 4.60
CA ARG A 170 2.16 -16.89 4.21
C ARG A 170 2.28 -17.17 2.71
N LEU A 171 1.35 -17.96 2.15
CA LEU A 171 1.32 -18.27 0.72
C LEU A 171 1.07 -17.02 -0.14
N SER A 172 0.14 -16.15 0.27
CA SER A 172 -0.17 -14.90 -0.42
C SER A 172 1.00 -13.90 -0.40
N LEU A 173 1.69 -13.77 0.73
CA LEU A 173 2.90 -12.95 0.81
C LEU A 173 4.01 -13.50 -0.08
N THR A 174 4.23 -14.81 -0.03
CA THR A 174 5.26 -15.47 -0.85
C THR A 174 5.00 -15.27 -2.35
N SER A 175 3.74 -15.42 -2.81
CA SER A 175 3.40 -15.21 -4.22
C SER A 175 3.60 -13.76 -4.66
N THR A 176 3.23 -12.79 -3.82
CA THR A 176 3.41 -11.36 -4.10
C THR A 176 4.88 -10.98 -4.18
N VAL A 177 5.69 -11.43 -3.21
CA VAL A 177 7.15 -11.20 -3.19
C VAL A 177 7.81 -11.81 -4.42
N ASN A 178 7.43 -13.04 -4.80
CA ASN A 178 7.95 -13.67 -6.00
C ASN A 178 7.58 -12.90 -7.27
N ALA A 179 6.32 -12.50 -7.43
CA ALA A 179 5.88 -11.72 -8.58
C ALA A 179 6.62 -10.38 -8.70
N GLN A 180 6.86 -9.70 -7.59
CA GLN A 180 7.63 -8.45 -7.58
C GLN A 180 9.11 -8.68 -7.87
N SER A 181 9.68 -9.79 -7.39
CA SER A 181 11.08 -10.16 -7.66
C SER A 181 11.31 -10.40 -9.15
N TYR A 182 10.41 -11.12 -9.83
CA TYR A 182 10.48 -11.31 -11.28
C TYR A 182 10.41 -9.99 -12.04
N ARG A 183 9.51 -9.08 -11.64
CA ARG A 183 9.41 -7.75 -12.25
C ARG A 183 10.71 -6.94 -12.13
N ILE A 184 11.33 -6.95 -10.94
CA ILE A 184 12.60 -6.25 -10.71
C ILE A 184 13.71 -6.85 -11.58
N ILE A 185 13.77 -8.19 -11.69
CA ILE A 185 14.76 -8.89 -12.53
C ILE A 185 14.59 -8.46 -14.00
N ASP A 186 13.36 -8.44 -14.51
CA ASP A 186 13.08 -8.03 -15.90
C ASP A 186 13.46 -6.57 -16.16
N GLU A 187 13.17 -5.67 -15.21
CA GLU A 187 13.53 -4.26 -15.32
C GLU A 187 15.05 -4.06 -15.31
N ILE A 188 15.78 -4.76 -14.44
CA ILE A 188 17.25 -4.77 -14.42
C ILE A 188 17.81 -5.26 -15.77
N HIS A 189 17.22 -6.30 -16.36
CA HIS A 189 17.62 -6.79 -17.67
C HIS A 189 17.39 -5.74 -18.76
N SER A 190 16.21 -5.12 -18.80
CA SER A 190 15.89 -4.05 -19.76
C SER A 190 16.85 -2.86 -19.64
N LEU A 191 17.12 -2.38 -18.42
CA LEU A 191 18.07 -1.29 -18.17
C LEU A 191 19.49 -1.65 -18.62
N ARG A 192 19.93 -2.90 -18.42
CA ARG A 192 21.25 -3.37 -18.87
C ARG A 192 21.36 -3.33 -20.39
N GLU A 193 20.31 -3.71 -21.12
CA GLU A 193 20.29 -3.65 -22.58
C GLU A 193 20.36 -2.20 -23.08
N ILE A 194 19.56 -1.29 -22.51
CA ILE A 194 19.62 0.15 -22.81
C ILE A 194 21.03 0.71 -22.55
N GLN A 195 21.64 0.38 -21.41
CA GLN A 195 23.01 0.80 -21.10
C GLN A 195 24.03 0.28 -22.11
N ARG A 196 23.84 -0.95 -22.63
CA ARG A 196 24.70 -1.50 -23.68
C ARG A 196 24.57 -0.70 -24.98
N GLU A 197 23.35 -0.41 -25.41
CA GLU A 197 23.06 0.37 -26.62
C GLU A 197 23.64 1.78 -26.53
N VAL A 198 23.43 2.49 -25.42
CA VAL A 198 23.97 3.85 -25.20
C VAL A 198 25.50 3.84 -25.25
N ARG A 199 26.15 2.86 -24.63
CA ARG A 199 27.61 2.72 -24.66
C ARG A 199 28.12 2.49 -26.07
N GLU A 200 27.46 1.63 -26.85
CA GLU A 200 27.84 1.38 -28.24
C GLU A 200 27.64 2.63 -29.11
N HIS A 201 26.51 3.31 -28.97
CA HIS A 201 26.23 4.55 -29.69
C HIS A 201 27.24 5.65 -29.36
N THR A 202 27.57 5.82 -28.07
CA THR A 202 28.56 6.81 -27.61
C THR A 202 29.95 6.50 -28.20
N SER A 203 30.32 5.22 -28.24
CA SER A 203 31.59 4.78 -28.84
C SER A 203 31.65 5.12 -30.34
N ARG A 204 30.54 4.94 -31.07
CA ARG A 204 30.43 5.30 -32.50
C ARG A 204 30.54 6.81 -32.72
N ILE A 205 29.87 7.62 -31.90
CA ILE A 205 29.98 9.09 -31.96
C ILE A 205 31.44 9.51 -31.75
N PHE A 206 32.10 8.96 -30.73
CA PHE A 206 33.48 9.32 -30.42
C PHE A 206 34.44 8.96 -31.55
N ALA A 207 34.29 7.78 -32.16
CA ALA A 207 35.07 7.38 -33.34
C ALA A 207 34.84 8.34 -34.53
N ASN A 208 33.59 8.74 -34.79
CA ASN A 208 33.27 9.69 -35.86
C ASN A 208 33.87 11.09 -35.62
N LEU A 209 33.85 11.58 -34.38
CA LEU A 209 34.44 12.86 -34.01
C LEU A 209 35.97 12.84 -34.14
N GLN A 210 36.62 11.75 -33.74
CA GLN A 210 38.06 11.58 -33.94
C GLN A 210 38.44 11.61 -35.43
N ASN A 211 37.65 10.96 -36.29
CA ASN A 211 37.88 10.96 -37.74
C ASN A 211 37.71 12.34 -38.41
N ARG A 212 37.01 13.29 -37.79
CA ARG A 212 36.76 14.63 -38.35
C ARG A 212 37.68 15.73 -37.80
N LYS A 213 38.54 15.43 -36.83
CA LYS A 213 39.47 16.40 -36.25
C LYS A 213 40.53 16.76 -37.30
N GLY A 214 40.63 18.03 -37.69
CA GLY A 214 41.58 18.53 -38.71
C GLY A 214 41.02 18.67 -40.13
N TYR A 215 39.69 18.58 -40.32
CA TYR A 215 39.03 18.81 -41.61
C TYR A 215 37.97 19.93 -41.52
N PHE A 216 38.09 20.94 -42.39
CA PHE A 216 37.12 22.00 -42.61
C PHE A 216 35.91 21.46 -43.38
N LYS A 217 34.70 21.72 -42.85
CA LYS A 217 33.41 21.18 -43.32
C LYS A 217 33.37 19.63 -43.47
N GLY A 218 34.35 18.91 -42.90
CA GLY A 218 34.48 17.46 -43.03
C GLY A 218 34.95 16.97 -44.41
N GLU A 219 35.36 17.87 -45.31
CA GLU A 219 35.72 17.53 -46.70
C GLU A 219 37.17 17.87 -47.05
N VAL A 220 37.71 18.95 -46.48
CA VAL A 220 39.04 19.48 -46.83
C VAL A 220 39.88 19.64 -45.56
N ARG A 221 41.20 19.48 -45.63
CA ARG A 221 42.06 19.67 -44.46
C ARG A 221 41.98 21.11 -43.96
N ASP A 222 41.75 21.28 -42.65
CA ASP A 222 41.85 22.57 -41.98
C ASP A 222 43.30 22.73 -41.50
N LEU A 223 44.04 23.63 -42.14
CA LEU A 223 45.48 23.81 -41.95
C LEU A 223 45.76 25.00 -41.04
N ALA A 224 46.65 24.83 -40.07
CA ALA A 224 47.15 25.95 -39.30
C ALA A 224 48.16 26.76 -40.13
N PRO A 225 48.30 28.08 -39.91
CA PRO A 225 49.32 28.88 -40.59
C PRO A 225 50.75 28.35 -40.44
N GLY A 226 51.05 27.75 -39.27
CA GLY A 226 52.36 27.15 -39.00
C GLY A 226 52.67 25.92 -39.85
N ASP A 227 51.65 25.26 -40.40
CA ASP A 227 51.81 24.07 -41.24
C ASP A 227 52.17 24.45 -42.69
N ILE A 228 52.21 25.74 -43.04
CA ILE A 228 52.34 26.24 -44.42
C ILE A 228 53.66 27.00 -44.59
N TYR A 229 54.53 26.50 -45.47
CA TYR A 229 55.82 27.11 -45.76
C TYR A 229 55.83 27.69 -47.18
N LEU A 230 55.82 29.02 -47.31
CA LEU A 230 55.84 29.72 -48.60
C LEU A 230 57.21 29.60 -49.27
N ILE A 231 57.22 29.24 -50.56
CA ILE A 231 58.45 29.08 -51.36
C ILE A 231 58.69 30.31 -52.24
N GLU A 232 57.68 30.73 -53.02
CA GLU A 232 57.81 31.83 -53.98
C GLU A 232 56.45 32.50 -54.25
N THR A 233 56.41 33.83 -54.28
CA THR A 233 55.26 34.63 -54.73
C THR A 233 55.36 34.89 -56.23
N GLY A 234 54.32 34.54 -57.00
CA GLY A 234 54.37 34.63 -58.46
C GLY A 234 54.59 36.07 -58.98
N PRO A 235 55.30 36.26 -60.10
CA PRO A 235 55.80 37.57 -60.52
C PRO A 235 54.75 38.55 -61.08
N HIS A 236 53.50 38.15 -61.28
CA HIS A 236 52.49 38.98 -61.96
C HIS A 236 51.10 39.04 -61.29
N ASP A 237 50.91 38.37 -60.16
CA ASP A 237 49.68 38.44 -59.36
C ASP A 237 50.00 38.04 -57.91
N HIS A 238 50.04 39.03 -57.00
CA HIS A 238 50.43 38.87 -55.59
C HIS A 238 49.50 37.95 -54.78
N ARG A 239 48.41 37.46 -55.39
CA ARG A 239 47.42 36.57 -54.77
C ARG A 239 47.77 35.09 -54.86
N HIS A 240 48.76 34.72 -55.67
CA HIS A 240 49.09 33.32 -55.90
C HIS A 240 50.59 33.06 -55.73
N GLY A 241 50.94 31.99 -55.01
CA GLY A 241 52.32 31.53 -54.82
C GLY A 241 52.47 30.01 -54.91
N TYR A 242 53.65 29.54 -54.51
CA TYR A 242 53.94 28.15 -54.24
C TYR A 242 54.25 27.95 -52.76
N CYS A 243 53.77 26.85 -52.17
CA CYS A 243 54.08 26.49 -50.79
C CYS A 243 54.38 24.99 -50.66
N THR A 244 54.99 24.60 -49.55
CA THR A 244 54.90 23.24 -49.03
C THR A 244 54.00 23.25 -47.80
N VAL A 245 53.37 22.11 -47.53
CA VAL A 245 52.55 21.93 -46.33
C VAL A 245 53.18 20.81 -45.51
N GLU A 246 53.23 20.97 -44.20
CA GLU A 246 53.67 19.94 -43.28
C GLU A 246 52.93 18.62 -43.56
N SER A 247 53.66 17.51 -43.59
CA SER A 247 53.15 16.20 -44.04
C SER A 247 52.81 16.07 -45.53
N SER A 248 53.29 16.97 -46.40
CA SER A 248 53.21 16.82 -47.86
C SER A 248 54.58 16.91 -48.53
N ASN A 249 54.94 15.86 -49.27
CA ASN A 249 56.23 15.78 -49.99
C ASN A 249 56.19 16.45 -51.38
N THR A 250 55.17 17.25 -51.67
CA THR A 250 54.96 17.85 -52.99
C THR A 250 54.69 19.34 -52.84
N VAL A 251 55.29 20.14 -53.73
CA VAL A 251 54.97 21.56 -53.87
C VAL A 251 53.50 21.72 -54.21
N LYS A 252 52.87 22.72 -53.60
CA LYS A 252 51.47 23.09 -53.75
C LYS A 252 51.35 24.49 -54.32
N ILE A 253 50.22 24.77 -54.94
CA ILE A 253 49.82 26.13 -55.32
C ILE A 253 49.03 26.71 -54.16
N ILE A 254 49.38 27.92 -53.73
CA ILE A 254 48.65 28.63 -52.70
C ILE A 254 48.01 29.88 -53.30
N ARG A 255 46.73 30.11 -52.96
CA ARG A 255 46.04 31.37 -53.20
C ARG A 255 45.86 32.07 -51.87
N THR A 256 46.55 33.18 -51.68
CA THR A 256 46.48 34.02 -50.49
C THR A 256 45.49 35.17 -50.72
N TYR A 257 44.70 35.45 -49.69
CA TYR A 257 43.77 36.57 -49.67
C TYR A 257 44.35 37.60 -48.71
N GLN A 258 44.64 38.80 -49.22
CA GLN A 258 45.32 39.83 -48.44
C GLN A 258 44.29 40.82 -47.87
N PRO A 259 44.03 40.81 -46.56
CA PRO A 259 43.17 41.80 -45.94
C PRO A 259 43.80 43.19 -46.03
N HIS A 260 42.99 44.18 -46.37
CA HIS A 260 43.32 45.60 -46.25
C HIS A 260 42.62 46.15 -45.01
N ILE A 261 43.18 47.19 -44.39
CA ILE A 261 42.62 47.78 -43.16
C ILE A 261 41.15 48.14 -43.39
N GLY A 262 40.26 47.52 -42.59
CA GLY A 262 38.80 47.74 -42.65
C GLY A 262 38.02 46.78 -43.54
N ASN A 263 38.66 45.81 -44.22
CA ASN A 263 38.02 44.89 -45.18
C ASN A 263 38.15 43.39 -44.82
N GLU A 264 38.44 43.08 -43.55
CA GLU A 264 38.72 41.70 -43.12
C GLU A 264 37.51 40.78 -43.28
N GLU A 265 36.31 41.27 -42.95
CA GLU A 265 35.08 40.48 -43.03
C GLU A 265 34.73 40.11 -44.48
N ASP A 266 34.85 41.05 -45.43
CA ASP A 266 34.53 40.75 -46.82
C ASP A 266 35.59 39.86 -47.48
N VAL A 267 36.85 39.94 -47.04
CA VAL A 267 37.91 39.00 -47.46
C VAL A 267 37.63 37.58 -46.97
N MET A 268 37.14 37.42 -45.75
CA MET A 268 36.74 36.11 -45.22
C MET A 268 35.47 35.58 -45.91
N LYS A 269 34.50 36.45 -46.25
CA LYS A 269 33.35 36.08 -47.09
C LYS A 269 33.78 35.65 -48.48
N GLN A 270 34.74 36.36 -49.09
CA GLN A 270 35.32 35.99 -50.39
C GLN A 270 36.05 34.64 -50.31
N LEU A 271 36.83 34.41 -49.24
CA LEU A 271 37.50 33.13 -49.00
C LEU A 271 36.48 31.99 -48.88
N ASP A 272 35.44 32.15 -48.06
CA ASP A 272 34.41 31.12 -47.88
C ASP A 272 33.66 30.83 -49.18
N HIS A 273 33.34 31.87 -49.97
CA HIS A 273 32.74 31.73 -51.29
C HIS A 273 33.64 30.94 -52.24
N ASP A 274 34.92 31.29 -52.32
CA ASP A 274 35.87 30.63 -53.21
C ASP A 274 36.15 29.18 -52.76
N ILE A 275 36.18 28.89 -51.45
CA ILE A 275 36.25 27.51 -50.95
C ILE A 275 35.06 26.70 -51.46
N ASP A 276 33.84 27.22 -51.31
CA ASP A 276 32.63 26.51 -51.76
C ASP A 276 32.60 26.30 -53.28
N LEU A 277 33.22 27.19 -54.05
CA LEU A 277 33.42 27.03 -55.49
C LEU A 277 34.46 25.96 -55.83
N PHE A 278 35.62 25.98 -55.18
CA PHE A 278 36.75 25.12 -55.56
C PHE A 278 36.69 23.69 -55.01
N VAL A 279 35.91 23.44 -53.95
CA VAL A 279 35.77 22.09 -53.38
C VAL A 279 34.90 21.16 -54.24
N ARG A 280 34.00 21.72 -55.05
CA ARG A 280 33.01 20.95 -55.84
C ARG A 280 33.58 20.28 -57.11
N PRO A 281 34.43 20.92 -57.95
CA PRO A 281 34.83 20.37 -59.23
C PRO A 281 35.91 19.28 -59.08
N ARG A 282 35.60 18.04 -59.44
CA ARG A 282 36.57 16.93 -59.51
C ARG A 282 36.95 16.66 -60.96
N HIS A 283 38.10 17.17 -61.40
CA HIS A 283 38.59 16.94 -62.76
C HIS A 283 40.11 16.75 -62.75
N PRO A 284 40.67 15.79 -63.52
CA PRO A 284 42.12 15.54 -63.57
C PRO A 284 42.93 16.77 -64.03
N ASN A 285 42.30 17.68 -64.78
CA ASN A 285 42.93 18.86 -65.36
C ASN A 285 42.57 20.18 -64.65
N ILE A 286 41.89 20.12 -63.49
CA ILE A 286 41.58 21.28 -62.65
C ILE A 286 42.25 21.07 -61.29
N ALA A 287 42.98 22.08 -60.82
CA ALA A 287 43.66 22.03 -59.53
C ALA A 287 42.66 21.73 -58.40
N GLN A 288 42.90 20.63 -57.68
CA GLN A 288 42.03 20.17 -56.60
C GLN A 288 42.47 20.80 -55.28
N VAL A 289 41.53 21.17 -54.41
CA VAL A 289 41.86 21.73 -53.09
C VAL A 289 42.50 20.65 -52.20
N PHE A 290 43.68 20.93 -51.68
CA PHE A 290 44.41 20.09 -50.72
C PHE A 290 44.02 20.43 -49.27
N GLY A 291 43.89 21.73 -48.98
CA GLY A 291 43.65 22.24 -47.64
C GLY A 291 43.24 23.70 -47.67
N VAL A 292 42.67 24.19 -46.57
CA VAL A 292 42.31 25.61 -46.39
C VAL A 292 42.93 26.12 -45.11
N CYS A 293 43.34 27.38 -45.11
CA CYS A 293 43.73 28.10 -43.90
C CYS A 293 42.78 29.28 -43.73
N ARG A 294 42.03 29.28 -42.64
CA ARG A 294 41.07 30.34 -42.31
C ARG A 294 41.58 31.33 -41.27
N SER A 295 42.88 31.32 -40.99
CA SER A 295 43.49 32.27 -40.06
C SER A 295 43.47 33.68 -40.66
N PRO A 296 43.09 34.72 -39.89
CA PRO A 296 43.16 36.11 -40.35
C PRO A 296 44.57 36.53 -40.80
N ASN A 297 45.61 35.90 -40.26
CA ASN A 297 47.01 36.23 -40.58
C ASN A 297 47.48 35.63 -41.91
N LEU A 298 46.82 34.57 -42.39
CA LEU A 298 47.13 33.89 -43.65
C LEU A 298 45.87 33.23 -44.22
N PRO A 299 44.87 34.01 -44.68
CA PRO A 299 43.69 33.43 -45.27
C PRO A 299 44.07 32.87 -46.65
N ALA A 300 43.93 31.56 -46.82
CA ALA A 300 44.46 30.89 -48.01
C ALA A 300 43.72 29.60 -48.40
N ILE A 301 43.74 29.31 -49.71
CA ILE A 301 43.35 28.01 -50.27
C ILE A 301 44.59 27.37 -50.87
N ILE A 302 44.86 26.11 -50.49
CA ILE A 302 46.00 25.34 -50.97
C ILE A 302 45.48 24.30 -51.94
N PHE A 303 46.10 24.22 -53.12
CA PHE A 303 45.74 23.29 -54.18
C PHE A 303 46.84 22.24 -54.42
N HIS A 304 46.44 21.06 -54.86
CA HIS A 304 47.34 20.05 -55.41
C HIS A 304 47.98 20.52 -56.73
N GLY A 305 49.28 20.23 -56.89
CA GLY A 305 50.03 20.44 -58.14
C GLY A 305 51.10 21.54 -58.05
N SER A 306 52.01 21.55 -59.03
CA SER A 306 53.16 22.46 -59.11
C SER A 306 53.21 23.29 -60.40
N MET A 307 52.27 23.08 -61.34
CA MET A 307 52.20 23.81 -62.60
C MET A 307 50.97 24.70 -62.68
N ARG A 308 51.17 26.01 -62.82
CA ARG A 308 50.13 26.89 -63.35
C ARG A 308 50.15 26.77 -64.87
N VAL A 309 49.14 26.15 -65.46
CA VAL A 309 48.94 26.23 -66.91
C VAL A 309 47.86 27.29 -67.16
N PRO A 310 48.20 28.44 -67.76
CA PRO A 310 47.18 29.39 -68.22
C PRO A 310 46.20 28.67 -69.14
N VAL A 311 44.90 28.90 -68.97
CA VAL A 311 43.85 28.22 -69.76
C VAL A 311 44.13 28.32 -71.26
N GLY A 312 44.62 29.47 -71.75
CA GLY A 312 45.04 29.63 -73.15
C GLY A 312 46.12 28.64 -73.59
N LYS A 313 47.21 28.49 -72.81
CA LYS A 313 48.26 27.50 -73.11
C LYS A 313 47.80 26.05 -72.94
N TYR A 314 46.78 25.82 -72.13
CA TYR A 314 46.19 24.49 -71.98
C TYR A 314 45.32 24.15 -73.20
N LEU A 315 44.49 25.08 -73.66
CA LEU A 315 43.66 24.96 -74.85
C LEU A 315 44.49 24.70 -76.13
N ASP A 316 45.68 25.31 -76.23
CA ASP A 316 46.60 25.09 -77.36
C ASP A 316 47.18 23.67 -77.42
N ASN A 317 47.22 22.95 -76.29
CA ASN A 317 47.86 21.63 -76.16
C ASN A 317 46.85 20.48 -75.96
N ILE A 318 45.55 20.76 -75.97
CA ILE A 318 44.51 19.74 -75.87
C ILE A 318 44.32 19.07 -77.24
N PRO A 319 44.36 17.72 -77.33
CA PRO A 319 43.94 17.00 -78.54
C PRO A 319 42.51 17.42 -78.91
N VAL A 320 42.23 17.66 -80.20
CA VAL A 320 40.91 18.15 -80.68
C VAL A 320 39.73 17.32 -80.16
N GLN A 321 39.96 16.04 -79.87
CA GLN A 321 38.98 15.07 -79.35
C GLN A 321 38.54 15.39 -77.90
N ASP A 322 39.44 15.98 -77.10
CA ASP A 322 39.22 16.34 -75.70
C ASP A 322 38.85 17.82 -75.52
N LEU A 323 38.91 18.61 -76.59
CA LEU A 323 38.61 20.05 -76.58
C LEU A 323 37.12 20.32 -76.30
N ILE A 324 36.22 19.58 -76.95
CA ILE A 324 34.76 19.74 -76.79
C ILE A 324 34.30 19.30 -75.37
N PRO A 325 34.71 18.14 -74.83
CA PRO A 325 34.40 17.76 -73.45
C PRO A 325 34.98 18.73 -72.41
N PHE A 326 36.21 19.22 -72.63
CA PHE A 326 36.81 20.23 -71.78
C PHE A 326 36.05 21.55 -71.85
N TYR A 327 35.69 22.03 -73.04
CA TYR A 327 34.95 23.28 -73.21
C TYR A 327 33.53 23.18 -72.63
N ILE A 328 32.83 22.06 -72.78
CA ILE A 328 31.50 21.86 -72.17
C ILE A 328 31.59 21.87 -70.64
N LYS A 329 32.58 21.18 -70.05
CA LYS A 329 32.79 21.22 -68.60
C LYS A 329 33.24 22.61 -68.14
N PHE A 330 34.22 23.20 -68.80
CA PHE A 330 34.76 24.52 -68.50
C PHE A 330 33.66 25.58 -68.59
N VAL A 331 32.84 25.58 -69.64
CA VAL A 331 31.68 26.47 -69.81
C VAL A 331 30.57 26.16 -68.81
N GLN A 332 30.26 24.90 -68.47
CA GLN A 332 29.30 24.57 -67.40
C GLN A 332 29.75 25.10 -66.03
N TYR A 333 31.06 25.11 -65.75
CA TYR A 333 31.61 25.67 -64.52
C TYR A 333 31.85 27.18 -64.60
N SER A 334 32.08 27.74 -65.80
CA SER A 334 32.27 29.17 -66.05
C SER A 334 30.95 29.94 -66.22
N LEU A 335 29.85 29.29 -66.62
CA LEU A 335 28.50 29.89 -66.67
C LEU A 335 27.92 30.17 -65.29
N PHE A 336 28.60 29.73 -64.23
CA PHE A 336 28.34 30.13 -62.85
C PHE A 336 29.33 31.20 -62.34
N LEU A 337 30.13 31.79 -63.23
CA LEU A 337 31.30 32.61 -62.90
C LEU A 337 31.45 33.87 -63.78
N PHE A 338 30.33 34.43 -64.24
CA PHE A 338 30.19 35.85 -64.60
C PHE A 338 29.01 36.47 -63.87
#